data_AF-A0AAU4GQ64-F1
#
_entry.id   AF-A0AAU4GQ64-F1
#
_cell.length_a   1.000
_cell.length_b   1.000
_cell.length_c   1.000
_cell.angle_alpha   90.00
_cell.angle_beta   90.00
_cell.angle_gamma   90.00
#
_symmetry.space_group_name_H-M   'P 1'
#
loop_
_entity.id
_entity.type
_entity.pdbx_description
1 polymer ?
#
loop_
_entity_poly.entity_id
_entity_poly.type
_entity_poly.pdbx_seq_one_letter_code
_entity_poly.pdbx_strand_id
1 'polypeptide(L)'
;MVADEGTVSFAEALSFLYDKRLRDDGKPYSDRDVEDALKASGVSASHSYLWMLRKGRKNFPRTNIVTGLARFFGVPAGFFLDRPVYDAWRKRLSAPVDTGPPAPRGSQSVMRRSFEGMSDRSQSLLEALAEHVSELEGEERAGAKYE
;
A
#
# COMPACT_ATOMS: atom_id res chain seq x y z
N MET A 1 -13.71 -33.65 -0.91
CA MET A 1 -13.26 -32.28 -1.23
C MET A 1 -12.06 -32.03 -0.35
N VAL A 2 -10.86 -32.28 -0.88
CA VAL A 2 -9.61 -32.18 -0.11
C VAL A 2 -9.42 -30.71 0.20
N ALA A 3 -9.64 -30.33 1.46
CA ALA A 3 -9.23 -29.02 1.92
C ALA A 3 -7.72 -28.97 1.79
N ASP A 4 -7.27 -28.02 0.99
CA ASP A 4 -5.89 -27.72 0.70
C ASP A 4 -5.24 -27.16 1.98
N GLU A 5 -4.92 -28.04 2.94
CA GLU A 5 -4.52 -27.70 4.33
C GLU A 5 -3.23 -26.85 4.42
N GLY A 6 -2.57 -26.58 3.29
CA GLY A 6 -1.34 -25.79 3.20
C GLY A 6 -1.44 -24.50 2.38
N THR A 7 -2.49 -24.24 1.61
CA THR A 7 -2.48 -23.14 0.62
C THR A 7 -3.52 -22.08 0.94
N VAL A 8 -3.10 -20.82 0.91
CA VAL A 8 -3.99 -19.69 1.14
C VAL A 8 -4.83 -19.47 -0.11
N SER A 9 -6.14 -19.42 0.05
CA SER A 9 -7.03 -19.13 -1.08
C SER A 9 -6.88 -17.68 -1.52
N PHE A 10 -7.05 -17.43 -2.82
CA PHE A 10 -7.06 -16.07 -3.37
C PHE A 10 -8.12 -15.18 -2.69
N ALA A 11 -9.27 -15.77 -2.37
CA ALA A 11 -10.37 -15.11 -1.68
C ALA A 11 -9.98 -14.65 -0.27
N GLU A 12 -9.28 -15.49 0.48
CA GLU A 12 -8.78 -15.18 1.83
C GLU A 12 -7.72 -14.08 1.78
N ALA A 13 -6.74 -14.22 0.87
CA ALA A 13 -5.69 -13.22 0.70
C ALA A 13 -6.26 -11.85 0.31
N LEU A 14 -7.17 -11.82 -0.65
CA LEU A 14 -7.80 -10.56 -1.08
C LEU A 14 -8.65 -9.95 0.03
N SER A 15 -9.45 -10.75 0.73
CA SER A 15 -10.28 -10.27 1.83
C SER A 15 -9.45 -9.68 2.97
N PHE A 16 -8.30 -10.30 3.28
CA PHE A 16 -7.36 -9.78 4.27
C PHE A 16 -6.82 -8.39 3.90
N LEU A 17 -6.49 -8.15 2.62
CA LEU A 17 -5.99 -6.85 2.18
C LEU A 17 -7.05 -5.74 2.28
N TYR A 18 -8.31 -6.07 1.98
CA TYR A 18 -9.44 -5.14 2.18
C TYR A 18 -9.67 -4.79 3.66
N ASP A 19 -9.40 -5.71 4.58
CA ASP A 19 -9.50 -5.46 6.03
C ASP A 19 -8.35 -4.57 6.53
N LYS A 20 -7.13 -4.82 6.06
CA LYS A 20 -5.92 -4.13 6.55
C LYS A 20 -5.63 -2.79 5.92
N ARG A 21 -6.14 -2.51 4.73
CA ARG A 21 -5.91 -1.24 4.05
C ARG A 21 -7.16 -0.39 4.08
N LEU A 22 -7.05 0.77 4.72
CA LEU A 22 -8.03 1.83 4.68
C LEU A 22 -7.63 2.86 3.62
N ARG A 23 -8.62 3.57 3.11
CA ARG A 23 -8.45 4.77 2.29
C ARG A 23 -7.87 5.91 3.13
N ASP A 24 -7.43 6.97 2.46
CA ASP A 24 -6.93 8.19 3.12
C ASP A 24 -7.95 8.85 4.06
N ASP A 25 -9.25 8.65 3.80
CA ASP A 25 -10.36 9.11 4.66
C ASP A 25 -10.68 8.16 5.82
N GLY A 26 -9.87 7.13 6.03
CA GLY A 26 -10.01 6.15 7.11
C GLY A 26 -11.13 5.14 6.90
N LYS A 27 -11.80 5.16 5.74
CA LYS A 27 -12.86 4.20 5.40
C LYS A 27 -12.28 2.96 4.69
N PRO A 28 -12.91 1.78 4.82
CA PRO A 28 -12.52 0.61 4.05
C PRO A 28 -12.74 0.85 2.55
N TYR A 29 -11.89 0.24 1.71
CA TYR A 29 -12.10 0.25 0.27
C TYR A 29 -13.36 -0.52 -0.11
N SER A 30 -14.18 0.07 -0.98
CA SER A 30 -15.28 -0.65 -1.65
C SER A 30 -14.79 -1.38 -2.90
N ASP A 31 -15.55 -2.36 -3.38
CA ASP A 31 -15.24 -3.04 -4.64
C ASP A 31 -15.22 -2.06 -5.84
N ARG A 32 -15.97 -0.94 -5.76
CA ARG A 32 -15.95 0.13 -6.78
C ARG A 32 -14.68 0.96 -6.73
N ASP A 33 -14.22 1.33 -5.53
CA ASP A 33 -12.96 2.09 -5.38
C ASP A 33 -11.78 1.33 -6.01
N VAL A 34 -11.75 0.01 -5.81
CA VAL A 34 -10.70 -0.84 -6.38
C VAL A 34 -10.87 -1.02 -7.90
N GLU A 35 -12.11 -1.15 -8.39
CA GLU A 35 -12.37 -1.16 -9.84
C GLU A 35 -11.86 0.12 -10.52
N ASP A 36 -12.18 1.29 -9.98
CA ASP A 36 -11.76 2.58 -10.55
C ASP A 36 -10.23 2.72 -10.55
N ALA A 37 -9.57 2.31 -9.46
CA ALA A 37 -8.12 2.33 -9.38
C ALA A 37 -7.45 1.36 -10.37
N LEU A 38 -7.98 0.15 -10.52
CA LEU A 38 -7.47 -0.81 -11.51
C LEU A 38 -7.66 -0.28 -12.92
N LYS A 39 -8.82 0.30 -13.22
CA LYS A 39 -9.12 0.89 -14.53
C LYS A 39 -8.17 2.03 -14.87
N ALA A 40 -7.86 2.91 -13.91
CA ALA A 40 -6.87 3.98 -14.07
C ALA A 40 -5.47 3.45 -14.39
N SER A 41 -5.12 2.25 -13.91
CA SER A 41 -3.86 1.56 -14.24
C SER A 41 -3.90 0.74 -15.55
N GLY A 42 -5.00 0.78 -16.30
CA GLY A 42 -5.19 0.02 -17.54
C GLY A 42 -5.62 -1.43 -17.34
N VAL A 43 -6.01 -1.83 -16.11
CA VAL A 43 -6.49 -3.17 -15.79
C VAL A 43 -8.00 -3.16 -15.63
N SER A 44 -8.72 -3.90 -16.48
CA SER A 44 -10.18 -3.99 -16.41
C SER A 44 -10.62 -5.15 -15.52
N ALA A 45 -11.20 -4.84 -14.36
CA ALA A 45 -11.87 -5.80 -13.48
C ALA A 45 -13.07 -5.12 -12.82
N SER A 46 -14.29 -5.62 -13.05
CA SER A 46 -15.50 -5.00 -12.50
C SER A 46 -15.66 -5.26 -11.00
N HIS A 47 -16.32 -4.35 -10.27
CA HIS A 47 -16.61 -4.50 -8.84
C HIS A 47 -17.34 -5.82 -8.53
N SER A 48 -18.29 -6.24 -9.38
CA SER A 48 -18.98 -7.52 -9.23
C SER A 48 -18.03 -8.72 -9.35
N TYR A 49 -17.02 -8.63 -10.23
CA TYR A 49 -16.00 -9.66 -10.35
C TYR A 49 -15.06 -9.68 -9.14
N LEU A 50 -14.64 -8.51 -8.62
CA LEU A 50 -13.85 -8.39 -7.40
C LEU A 50 -14.60 -8.97 -6.18
N TRP A 51 -15.89 -8.69 -6.06
CA TRP A 51 -16.75 -9.30 -5.04
C TRP A 51 -16.78 -10.83 -5.17
N MET A 52 -16.93 -11.37 -6.40
CA MET A 52 -16.91 -12.82 -6.62
C MET A 52 -15.56 -13.44 -6.24
N LEU A 53 -14.44 -12.77 -6.52
CA LEU A 53 -13.11 -13.20 -6.11
C LEU A 53 -12.98 -13.22 -4.56
N ARG A 54 -13.41 -12.15 -3.89
CA ARG A 54 -13.44 -12.05 -2.41
C ARG A 54 -14.28 -13.13 -1.76
N LYS A 55 -15.41 -13.50 -2.38
CA LYS A 55 -16.31 -14.55 -1.88
C LYS A 55 -15.91 -15.96 -2.31
N GLY A 56 -14.81 -16.13 -3.04
CA GLY A 56 -14.37 -17.43 -3.58
C GLY A 56 -15.32 -18.04 -4.60
N ARG A 57 -16.26 -17.24 -5.15
CA ARG A 57 -17.18 -17.65 -6.23
C ARG A 57 -16.46 -17.77 -7.56
N LYS A 58 -15.40 -16.98 -7.73
CA LYS A 58 -14.41 -17.11 -8.80
C LYS A 58 -13.05 -17.28 -8.17
N ASN A 59 -12.26 -18.17 -8.77
CA ASN A 59 -10.89 -18.45 -8.39
C ASN A 59 -10.01 -18.27 -9.63
N PHE A 60 -8.71 -18.07 -9.43
CA PHE A 60 -7.71 -17.96 -10.51
C PHE A 60 -7.97 -16.79 -11.49
N PRO A 61 -7.91 -15.54 -11.03
CA PRO A 61 -7.95 -14.39 -11.93
C PRO A 61 -6.72 -14.39 -12.85
N ARG A 62 -6.84 -13.68 -13.98
CA ARG A 62 -5.73 -13.49 -14.91
C ARG A 62 -4.56 -12.77 -14.24
N THR A 63 -3.34 -13.06 -14.68
CA THR A 63 -2.10 -12.51 -14.12
C THR A 63 -2.07 -10.97 -14.08
N ASN A 64 -2.66 -10.30 -15.07
CA ASN A 64 -2.76 -8.84 -15.08
C ASN A 64 -3.61 -8.30 -13.92
N ILE A 65 -4.70 -8.99 -13.56
CA ILE A 65 -5.57 -8.62 -12.43
C ILE A 65 -4.83 -8.87 -11.11
N VAL A 66 -4.14 -10.01 -10.97
CA VAL A 66 -3.31 -10.30 -9.78
C VAL A 66 -2.26 -9.22 -9.57
N THR A 67 -1.54 -8.87 -10.64
CA THR A 67 -0.47 -7.84 -10.58
C THR A 67 -1.05 -6.46 -10.28
N GLY A 68 -2.19 -6.11 -10.88
CA GLY A 68 -2.88 -4.84 -10.62
C GLY A 68 -3.34 -4.73 -9.17
N LEU A 69 -3.95 -5.78 -8.62
CA LEU A 69 -4.37 -5.83 -7.21
C LEU A 69 -3.17 -5.76 -6.27
N ALA A 70 -2.09 -6.49 -6.57
CA ALA A 70 -0.86 -6.47 -5.78
C ALA A 70 -0.26 -5.06 -5.72
N ARG A 71 -0.17 -4.38 -6.87
CA ARG A 71 0.27 -2.98 -6.96
C ARG A 71 -0.62 -2.04 -6.16
N PHE A 72 -1.94 -2.16 -6.32
CA PHE A 72 -2.92 -1.33 -5.61
C PHE A 72 -2.78 -1.46 -4.08
N PHE A 73 -2.66 -2.67 -3.54
CA PHE A 73 -2.53 -2.89 -2.10
C PHE A 73 -1.09 -2.74 -1.56
N GLY A 74 -0.12 -2.49 -2.44
CA GLY A 74 1.30 -2.33 -2.07
C GLY A 74 1.94 -3.62 -1.56
N VAL A 75 1.59 -4.78 -2.14
CA VAL A 75 2.13 -6.11 -1.81
C VAL A 75 2.73 -6.77 -3.06
N PRO A 76 3.66 -7.74 -2.92
CA PRO A 76 4.15 -8.50 -4.07
C PRO A 76 3.06 -9.41 -4.63
N ALA A 77 3.08 -9.68 -5.94
CA ALA A 77 2.13 -10.60 -6.57
C ALA A 77 2.17 -12.03 -5.97
N GLY A 78 3.35 -12.45 -5.48
CA GLY A 78 3.53 -13.70 -4.75
C GLY A 78 2.66 -13.82 -3.49
N PHE A 79 2.17 -12.70 -2.93
CA PHE A 79 1.24 -12.71 -1.80
C PHE A 79 -0.03 -13.53 -2.07
N PHE A 80 -0.48 -13.59 -3.32
CA PHE A 80 -1.69 -14.32 -3.72
C PHE A 80 -1.43 -15.77 -4.14
N LEU A 81 -0.16 -16.16 -4.30
CA LEU A 81 0.24 -17.40 -4.99
C LEU A 81 1.13 -18.30 -4.14
N ASP A 82 1.91 -17.72 -3.22
CA ASP A 82 2.94 -18.39 -2.44
C ASP A 82 2.64 -18.23 -0.94
N ARG A 83 2.46 -19.38 -0.26
CA ARG A 83 2.11 -19.44 1.16
C ARG A 83 3.16 -18.80 2.07
N PRO A 84 4.45 -19.17 1.99
CA PRO A 84 5.53 -18.45 2.68
C PRO A 84 5.49 -16.93 2.51
N VAL A 85 5.26 -16.44 1.28
CA VAL A 85 5.16 -14.99 1.02
C VAL A 85 3.93 -14.40 1.70
N TYR A 86 2.78 -15.06 1.61
CA TYR A 86 1.56 -14.66 2.30
C TYR A 86 1.77 -14.53 3.81
N ASP A 87 2.32 -15.56 4.47
CA ASP A 87 2.48 -15.59 5.94
C ASP A 87 3.44 -14.48 6.42
N ALA A 88 4.54 -14.25 5.70
CA ALA A 88 5.49 -13.18 6.02
C ALA A 88 4.84 -11.79 5.93
N TRP A 89 4.08 -11.53 4.86
CA TRP A 89 3.40 -10.25 4.66
C TRP A 89 2.20 -10.07 5.58
N ARG A 90 1.44 -11.13 5.85
CA ARG A 90 0.35 -11.13 6.82
C ARG A 90 0.87 -10.70 8.19
N LYS A 91 1.97 -11.31 8.65
CA LYS A 91 2.62 -10.94 9.92
C LYS A 91 3.05 -9.48 9.93
N ARG A 92 3.64 -8.98 8.84
CA ARG A 92 4.04 -7.58 8.68
C ARG A 92 2.86 -6.60 8.74
N LEU A 93 1.75 -6.95 8.09
CA LEU A 93 0.54 -6.13 8.03
C LEU A 93 -0.32 -6.22 9.30
N SER A 94 -0.17 -7.29 10.10
CA SER A 94 -0.85 -7.46 11.39
C SER A 94 -0.04 -6.98 12.58
N ALA A 95 1.25 -6.70 12.40
CA ALA A 95 2.06 -6.11 13.46
C ALA A 95 1.40 -4.80 13.91
N PRO A 96 1.29 -4.54 15.23
CA PRO A 96 0.79 -3.27 15.72
C PRO A 96 1.59 -2.17 15.04
N VAL A 97 0.90 -1.34 14.24
CA VAL A 97 1.46 -0.04 13.91
C VAL A 97 1.62 0.63 15.27
N ASP A 98 2.85 0.96 15.64
CA ASP A 98 3.11 1.86 16.75
C ASP A 98 2.60 3.24 16.33
N THR A 99 1.27 3.39 16.35
CA THR A 99 0.57 4.67 16.35
C THR A 99 0.81 5.25 17.74
N GLY A 100 2.01 5.78 17.93
CA GLY A 100 2.12 7.02 18.70
C GLY A 100 1.10 8.03 18.17
N PRO A 101 0.60 8.94 19.01
CA PRO A 101 -0.45 9.89 18.64
C PRO A 101 -0.13 10.53 17.28
N PRO A 102 -1.13 10.73 16.40
CA PRO A 102 -0.90 11.26 15.07
C PRO A 102 -0.09 12.54 15.20
N ALA A 103 1.14 12.51 14.68
CA ALA A 103 1.96 13.72 14.62
C ALA A 103 1.14 14.76 13.85
N PRO A 104 0.96 15.98 14.40
CA PRO A 104 0.22 17.02 13.71
C PRO A 104 0.86 17.22 12.34
N ARG A 105 0.02 17.31 11.29
CA ARG A 105 0.46 17.55 9.91
C ARG A 105 1.23 18.87 9.87
N GLY A 106 2.55 18.73 9.92
CA GLY A 106 3.55 19.76 9.76
C GLY A 106 4.83 19.01 9.42
N SER A 107 5.33 19.23 8.21
CA SER A 107 6.55 18.68 7.66
C SER A 107 7.65 18.66 8.72
N GLN A 108 8.18 17.47 9.06
CA GLN A 108 9.55 17.23 9.59
C GLN A 108 9.73 15.84 10.21
N SER A 109 8.67 15.14 10.63
CA SER A 109 8.88 13.92 11.45
C SER A 109 9.08 12.60 10.68
N VAL A 110 8.84 12.56 9.37
CA VAL A 110 8.95 11.30 8.60
C VAL A 110 10.42 10.95 8.30
N MET A 111 11.34 11.92 8.32
CA MET A 111 12.76 11.66 8.06
C MET A 111 13.42 10.85 9.20
N ARG A 112 12.95 10.97 10.45
CA ARG A 112 13.69 10.48 11.63
C ARG A 112 13.62 8.96 11.87
N ARG A 113 12.69 8.25 11.22
CA ARG A 113 12.55 6.78 11.36
C ARG A 113 13.29 5.97 10.29
N SER A 114 13.91 6.61 9.30
CA SER A 114 14.61 5.92 8.19
C SER A 114 16.12 5.73 8.39
N PHE A 115 16.70 6.15 9.53
CA PHE A 115 18.15 6.27 9.71
C PHE A 115 18.81 5.31 10.70
N GLU A 116 18.09 4.33 11.25
CA GLU A 116 18.67 3.28 12.11
C GLU A 116 19.55 2.32 11.28
N GLY A 117 20.71 2.80 10.83
CA GLY A 117 21.68 2.07 10.01
C GLY A 117 22.61 2.90 9.12
N MET A 118 22.52 4.24 9.09
CA MET A 118 23.35 5.08 8.21
C MET A 118 24.49 5.79 8.96
N SER A 119 25.69 5.83 8.35
CA SER A 119 26.86 6.56 8.85
C SER A 119 26.59 8.06 8.96
N ASP A 120 27.23 8.73 9.93
CA ASP A 120 27.11 10.18 10.17
C ASP A 120 27.28 11.03 8.90
N ARG A 121 28.18 10.61 7.99
CA ARG A 121 28.40 11.29 6.71
C ARG A 121 27.17 11.25 5.79
N SER A 122 26.45 10.14 5.79
CA SER A 122 25.23 9.96 5.00
C SER A 122 24.06 10.75 5.59
N GLN A 123 24.02 10.88 6.91
CA GLN A 123 23.03 11.70 7.62
C GLN A 123 23.23 13.19 7.29
N SER A 124 24.47 13.70 7.36
CA SER A 124 24.75 15.11 7.03
C SER A 124 24.44 15.47 5.58
N LEU A 125 24.67 14.55 4.63
CA LEU A 125 24.34 14.79 3.22
C LEU A 125 22.83 14.89 2.97
N LEU A 126 22.04 14.09 3.69
CA LEU A 126 20.58 14.11 3.55
C LEU A 126 19.95 15.29 4.27
N GLU A 127 20.54 15.73 5.38
CA GLU A 127 20.14 16.94 6.08
C GLU A 127 20.36 18.19 5.20
N ALA A 128 21.54 18.29 4.57
CA ALA A 128 21.83 19.35 3.60
C ALA A 128 20.88 19.32 2.38
N LEU A 129 20.51 18.13 1.89
CA LEU A 129 19.57 17.99 0.78
C LEU A 129 18.14 18.39 1.18
N ALA A 130 17.70 18.02 2.38
CA ALA A 130 16.36 18.34 2.90
C ALA A 130 16.21 19.85 3.16
N GLU A 131 17.27 20.51 3.62
CA GLU A 131 17.31 21.97 3.77
C GLU A 131 17.17 22.65 2.40
N HIS A 132 17.91 22.18 1.39
CA HIS A 132 17.85 22.75 0.04
C HIS A 132 16.47 22.57 -0.63
N VAL A 133 15.80 21.43 -0.43
CA VAL A 133 14.43 21.21 -0.93
C VAL A 133 13.42 22.13 -0.23
N SER A 134 13.63 22.44 1.06
CA SER A 134 12.74 23.32 1.82
C SER A 134 12.82 24.78 1.38
N GLU A 135 14.01 25.25 0.96
CA GLU A 135 14.19 26.58 0.35
C GLU A 135 13.44 26.68 -0.99
N LEU A 136 13.60 25.67 -1.85
CA LEU A 136 12.93 25.62 -3.16
C LEU A 136 11.41 25.59 -3.04
N GLU A 137 10.85 24.79 -2.12
CA GLU A 137 9.39 24.76 -1.86
C GLU A 137 8.86 26.08 -1.27
N GLY A 138 9.72 26.84 -0.58
CA GLY A 138 9.42 28.17 -0.07
C GLY A 138 9.34 29.22 -1.18
N GLU A 139 10.27 29.16 -2.14
CA GLU A 139 10.33 30.06 -3.29
C GLU A 139 9.20 29.80 -4.30
N GLU A 140 8.85 28.54 -4.55
CA GLU A 140 7.70 28.18 -5.43
C GLU A 140 6.35 28.65 -4.87
N ARG A 141 6.18 28.65 -3.53
CA ARG A 141 4.98 29.20 -2.87
C ARG A 141 4.91 30.73 -2.89
N ALA A 142 6.05 31.41 -2.93
CA ALA A 142 6.09 32.88 -2.99
C ALA A 142 5.82 33.41 -4.41
N GLY A 143 6.23 32.69 -5.45
CA GLY A 143 5.97 33.03 -6.85
C GLY A 143 4.50 32.92 -7.26
N ALA A 144 3.76 31.94 -6.73
CA ALA A 144 2.35 31.71 -7.04
C ALA A 144 1.37 32.74 -6.43
N LYS A 145 1.86 33.75 -5.71
CA LYS A 145 1.03 34.78 -5.06
C LYS A 145 0.97 36.11 -5.83
N TYR A 146 1.63 36.21 -6.99
CA TYR A 146 1.71 37.42 -7.82
C TYR A 146 1.48 37.17 -9.33
N GLU A 147 0.54 36.30 -9.69
CA GLU A 147 -0.05 36.25 -11.04
C GLU A 147 -1.57 36.45 -11.00
#